data_AF-A0A1F4AT95-F1
#
_entry.id   AF-A0A1F4AT95-F1
#
_cell.length_a   1.000
_cell.length_b   1.000
_cell.length_c   1.000
_cell.angle_alpha   90.00
_cell.angle_beta   90.00
_cell.angle_gamma   90.00
#
_symmetry.space_group_name_H-M   'P 1'
#
loop_
_entity.id
_entity.type
_entity.pdbx_description
1 polymer ?
#
loop_
_entity_poly.entity_id
_entity_poly.type
_entity_poly.pdbx_seq_one_letter_code
_entity_poly.pdbx_strand_id
1 'polypeptide(L)'
;MFKCVDAKGRVYYTQVPPPECLGRETEELSRQGSVLKRSGGTLTPEERAARERERKEKQEREIAEREERRKNRALLSTYSSEKDIEDTRARTLKDNEAAIKQTEKAIATAQKRKKVLEAEKEFYLKKPMPPKLAQDIRNIEVEIRTQQGLLDVKKKQVADINAKYDEDKKRYIELTKGTADSRR
;
A
#
# COMPACT_ATOMS: atom_id res chain seq x y z
N MET A 1 -2.15 -55.16 -14.37
CA MET A 1 -2.91 -55.67 -13.19
C MET A 1 -2.78 -54.63 -12.11
N PHE A 2 -3.83 -54.29 -11.37
CA PHE A 2 -3.77 -53.28 -10.30
C PHE A 2 -3.70 -53.95 -8.94
N LYS A 3 -2.88 -53.38 -8.06
CA LYS A 3 -2.80 -53.73 -6.65
C LYS A 3 -3.28 -52.53 -5.83
N CYS A 4 -4.24 -52.76 -4.95
CA CYS A 4 -4.74 -51.74 -4.03
C CYS A 4 -4.99 -52.31 -2.64
N VAL A 5 -4.96 -51.46 -1.62
CA VAL A 5 -5.19 -51.86 -0.23
C VAL A 5 -6.44 -51.14 0.29
N ASP A 6 -7.39 -51.88 0.87
CA ASP A 6 -8.60 -51.28 1.45
C ASP A 6 -8.36 -50.68 2.85
N ALA A 7 -9.40 -50.06 3.44
CA ALA A 7 -9.34 -49.46 4.79
C ALA A 7 -9.10 -50.49 5.90
N LYS A 8 -9.42 -51.76 5.63
CA LYS A 8 -9.27 -52.89 6.54
C LYS A 8 -7.92 -53.59 6.34
N GLY A 9 -7.03 -53.03 5.50
CA GLY A 9 -5.72 -53.57 5.19
C GLY A 9 -5.73 -54.76 4.23
N ARG A 10 -6.86 -55.07 3.58
CA ARG A 10 -6.92 -56.19 2.61
C ARG A 10 -6.35 -55.75 1.27
N VAL A 11 -5.49 -56.59 0.71
CA VAL A 11 -4.84 -56.36 -0.58
C VAL A 11 -5.67 -56.99 -1.69
N TYR A 12 -6.05 -56.20 -2.69
CA TYR A 12 -6.76 -56.66 -3.88
C TYR A 12 -5.82 -56.60 -5.08
N TYR A 13 -5.82 -57.68 -5.86
CA TYR A 13 -5.15 -57.75 -7.15
C TYR A 13 -6.21 -57.92 -8.23
N THR A 14 -6.56 -56.85 -8.92
CA THR A 14 -7.69 -56.86 -9.87
C THR A 14 -7.31 -56.18 -11.19
N GLN A 15 -8.02 -56.53 -12.27
CA GLN A 15 -7.86 -55.82 -13.54
C GLN A 15 -8.62 -54.49 -13.57
N VAL A 16 -9.71 -54.41 -12.80
CA VAL A 16 -10.50 -53.19 -12.57
C VAL A 16 -10.55 -52.96 -11.05
N PRO A 17 -10.10 -51.79 -10.55
CA PRO A 17 -10.12 -51.51 -9.11
C PRO A 17 -11.55 -51.62 -8.53
N PRO A 18 -11.73 -52.35 -7.42
CA PRO A 18 -13.04 -52.47 -6.79
C PRO A 18 -13.43 -51.16 -6.07
N PRO A 19 -14.73 -50.90 -5.81
CA PRO A 19 -15.20 -49.66 -5.18
C PRO A 19 -14.49 -49.32 -3.86
N GLU A 20 -14.08 -50.32 -3.10
CA GLU A 20 -13.38 -50.22 -1.82
C GLU A 20 -12.00 -49.56 -1.93
N CYS A 21 -11.42 -49.54 -3.14
CA CYS A 21 -10.14 -48.94 -3.47
C CYS A 21 -10.26 -47.55 -4.13
N LEU A 22 -11.48 -47.03 -4.33
CA LEU A 22 -11.69 -45.70 -4.91
C LEU A 22 -11.07 -44.62 -4.02
N GLY A 23 -10.22 -43.78 -4.60
CA GLY A 23 -9.54 -42.68 -3.91
C GLY A 23 -8.32 -43.11 -3.06
N ARG A 24 -7.91 -44.38 -3.07
CA ARG A 24 -6.68 -44.84 -2.42
C ARG A 24 -5.52 -44.97 -3.41
N GLU A 25 -4.32 -45.12 -2.86
CA GLU A 25 -3.14 -45.41 -3.67
C GLU A 25 -3.31 -46.77 -4.38
N THR A 26 -3.07 -46.79 -5.69
CA THR A 26 -3.10 -48.01 -6.50
C THR A 26 -1.79 -48.17 -7.26
N GLU A 27 -1.22 -49.37 -7.22
CA GLU A 27 -0.03 -49.71 -7.99
C GLU A 27 -0.44 -50.50 -9.25
N GLU A 28 -0.07 -50.01 -10.43
CA GLU A 28 -0.18 -50.77 -11.67
C GLU A 28 1.06 -51.66 -11.82
N LEU A 29 0.83 -52.97 -11.97
CA LEU A 29 1.84 -54.01 -12.10
C LEU A 29 1.91 -54.53 -13.55
N SER A 30 3.14 -54.76 -14.02
CA SER A 30 3.44 -55.43 -15.28
C SER A 30 3.07 -56.92 -15.23
N ARG A 31 3.07 -57.59 -16.40
CA ARG A 31 2.86 -59.05 -16.49
C ARG A 31 3.91 -59.87 -15.73
N GLN A 32 5.07 -59.28 -15.41
CA GLN A 32 6.16 -59.91 -14.65
C GLN A 32 6.14 -59.51 -13.16
N GLY A 33 5.12 -58.77 -12.70
CA GLY A 33 4.97 -58.38 -11.29
C GLY A 33 5.68 -57.09 -10.87
N SER A 34 6.40 -56.43 -11.78
CA SER A 34 7.08 -55.16 -11.49
C SER A 34 6.09 -53.99 -11.47
N VAL A 35 6.27 -53.03 -10.55
CA VAL A 35 5.45 -51.81 -10.49
C VAL A 35 5.78 -50.90 -11.68
N LEU A 36 4.80 -50.68 -12.54
CA LEU A 36 4.88 -49.77 -13.70
C LEU A 36 4.49 -48.34 -13.34
N LYS A 37 3.48 -48.17 -12.48
CA LYS A 37 2.95 -46.86 -12.14
C LYS A 37 2.32 -46.87 -10.75
N ARG A 38 2.61 -45.87 -9.94
CA ARG A 38 1.89 -45.60 -8.69
C ARG A 38 0.95 -44.44 -8.93
N SER A 39 -0.34 -44.66 -8.77
CA SER A 39 -1.34 -43.60 -8.76
C SER A 39 -1.55 -43.20 -7.30
N GLY A 40 -1.11 -41.99 -6.94
CA GLY A 40 -1.39 -41.42 -5.61
C GLY A 40 -2.90 -41.32 -5.40
N GLY A 41 -3.38 -41.70 -4.21
CA GLY A 41 -4.78 -41.60 -3.84
C GLY A 41 -5.28 -40.15 -3.81
N THR A 42 -6.43 -39.90 -3.21
CA THR A 42 -6.88 -38.53 -2.90
C THR A 42 -5.75 -37.82 -2.13
N LEU A 43 -5.32 -36.66 -2.64
CA LEU A 43 -4.28 -35.82 -2.02
C LEU A 43 -4.48 -35.78 -0.50
N THR A 44 -3.39 -36.01 0.24
CA THR A 44 -3.41 -35.89 1.70
C THR A 44 -3.92 -34.50 2.09
N PRO A 45 -4.53 -34.33 3.27
CA PRO A 45 -4.97 -33.01 3.73
C PRO A 45 -3.86 -31.95 3.65
N GLU A 46 -2.60 -32.35 3.89
CA GLU A 46 -1.41 -31.50 3.80
C GLU A 46 -1.07 -31.12 2.36
N GLU A 47 -1.10 -32.06 1.42
CA GLU A 47 -0.88 -31.78 -0.02
C GLU A 47 -2.01 -30.94 -0.63
N ARG A 48 -3.26 -31.14 -0.19
CA ARG A 48 -4.38 -30.24 -0.56
C ARG A 48 -4.15 -28.84 -0.03
N ALA A 49 -3.76 -28.70 1.24
CA ALA A 49 -3.47 -27.40 1.83
C ALA A 49 -2.25 -26.72 1.16
N ALA A 50 -1.22 -27.47 0.75
CA ALA A 50 -0.09 -26.94 0.00
C ALA A 50 -0.50 -26.44 -1.40
N ARG A 51 -1.28 -27.24 -2.15
CA ARG A 51 -1.79 -26.86 -3.48
C ARG A 51 -2.75 -25.67 -3.42
N GLU A 52 -3.58 -25.58 -2.39
CA GLU A 52 -4.45 -24.43 -2.18
C GLU A 52 -3.65 -23.16 -1.85
N ARG A 53 -2.60 -23.25 -1.04
CA ARG A 53 -1.69 -22.14 -0.76
C ARG A 53 -0.99 -21.66 -2.03
N GLU A 54 -0.39 -22.56 -2.79
CA GLU A 54 0.27 -22.22 -4.07
C GLU A 54 -0.71 -21.58 -5.05
N ARG A 55 -1.95 -22.11 -5.15
CA ARG A 55 -2.98 -21.52 -6.00
C ARG A 55 -3.38 -20.11 -5.55
N LYS A 56 -3.51 -19.88 -4.23
CA LYS A 56 -3.80 -18.55 -3.68
C LYS A 56 -2.66 -17.58 -3.97
N GLU A 57 -1.42 -17.97 -3.73
CA GLU A 57 -0.24 -17.14 -4.04
C GLU A 57 -0.17 -16.80 -5.54
N LYS A 58 -0.42 -17.77 -6.41
CA LYS A 58 -0.45 -17.52 -7.86
C LYS A 58 -1.56 -16.54 -8.24
N GLN A 59 -2.75 -16.70 -7.67
CA GLN A 59 -3.87 -15.79 -7.91
C GLN A 59 -3.56 -14.37 -7.42
N GLU A 60 -2.96 -14.22 -6.24
CA GLU A 60 -2.55 -12.92 -5.69
C GLU A 60 -1.49 -12.25 -6.57
N ARG A 61 -0.49 -13.00 -7.05
CA ARG A 61 0.52 -12.49 -8.01
C ARG A 61 -0.13 -12.04 -9.31
N GLU A 62 -1.02 -12.83 -9.88
CA GLU A 62 -1.72 -12.47 -11.12
C GLU A 62 -2.60 -11.22 -10.97
N ILE A 63 -3.24 -11.04 -9.80
CA ILE A 63 -4.03 -9.84 -9.49
C ILE A 63 -3.09 -8.63 -9.38
N ALA A 64 -2.00 -8.74 -8.61
CA ALA A 64 -1.02 -7.67 -8.43
C ALA A 64 -0.42 -7.22 -9.77
N GLU A 65 -0.02 -8.14 -10.64
CA GLU A 65 0.50 -7.80 -11.97
C GLU A 65 -0.55 -7.12 -12.86
N ARG A 66 -1.82 -7.57 -12.79
CA ARG A 66 -2.91 -6.93 -13.55
C ARG A 66 -3.15 -5.51 -13.07
N GLU A 67 -3.14 -5.29 -11.76
CA GLU A 67 -3.24 -3.95 -11.17
C GLU A 67 -2.07 -3.06 -11.55
N GLU A 68 -0.84 -3.58 -11.51
CA GLU A 68 0.35 -2.84 -11.92
C GLU A 68 0.29 -2.44 -13.40
N ARG A 69 -0.08 -3.37 -14.29
CA ARG A 69 -0.29 -3.08 -15.72
C ARG A 69 -1.38 -2.02 -15.92
N ARG A 70 -2.47 -2.07 -15.15
CA ARG A 70 -3.53 -1.06 -15.20
C ARG A 70 -3.02 0.31 -14.75
N LYS A 71 -2.29 0.39 -13.63
CA LYS A 71 -1.69 1.63 -13.11
C LYS A 71 -0.71 2.25 -14.10
N ASN A 72 0.17 1.43 -14.69
CA ASN A 72 1.13 1.87 -15.71
C ASN A 72 0.43 2.46 -16.95
N ARG A 73 -0.61 1.78 -17.45
CA ARG A 73 -1.40 2.28 -18.59
C ARG A 73 -2.10 3.60 -18.25
N ALA A 74 -2.68 3.69 -17.05
CA ALA A 74 -3.31 4.92 -16.58
C ALA A 74 -2.30 6.07 -16.52
N LEU A 75 -1.11 5.84 -15.96
CA LEU A 75 -0.03 6.83 -15.88
C LEU A 75 0.37 7.35 -17.27
N LEU A 76 0.66 6.46 -18.21
CA LEU A 76 1.03 6.83 -19.59
C LEU A 76 -0.11 7.50 -20.37
N SER A 77 -1.37 7.24 -20.01
CA SER A 77 -2.53 7.90 -20.62
C SER A 77 -2.84 9.26 -20.02
N THR A 78 -2.46 9.48 -18.76
CA THR A 78 -2.73 10.73 -18.03
C THR A 78 -1.71 11.80 -18.40
N TYR A 79 -0.45 11.40 -18.59
CA TYR A 79 0.65 12.33 -18.86
C TYR A 79 1.25 12.10 -20.24
N SER A 80 1.42 13.19 -20.98
CA SER A 80 1.99 13.19 -22.33
C SER A 80 3.53 13.27 -22.35
N SER A 81 4.13 13.76 -21.27
CA SER A 81 5.58 13.93 -21.13
C SER A 81 5.98 14.08 -19.66
N GLU A 82 7.28 13.97 -19.37
CA GLU A 82 7.81 14.30 -18.03
C GLU A 82 7.49 15.74 -17.63
N LYS A 83 7.49 16.67 -18.59
CA LYS A 83 7.15 18.07 -18.34
C LYS A 83 5.69 18.26 -17.92
N ASP A 84 4.78 17.48 -18.50
CA ASP A 84 3.35 17.51 -18.16
C ASP A 84 3.10 17.04 -16.71
N ILE A 85 3.89 16.06 -16.23
CA ILE A 85 3.88 15.63 -14.82
C ILE A 85 4.28 16.79 -13.91
N GLU A 86 5.36 17.50 -14.23
CA GLU A 86 5.84 18.64 -13.44
C GLU A 86 4.88 19.84 -13.48
N ASP A 87 4.33 20.16 -14.65
CA ASP A 87 3.37 21.24 -14.80
C ASP A 87 2.07 20.94 -14.02
N THR A 88 1.65 19.67 -13.97
CA THR A 88 0.52 19.22 -13.16
C THR A 88 0.83 19.22 -11.66
N ARG A 89 2.04 18.82 -11.28
CA ARG A 89 2.55 18.95 -9.90
C ARG A 89 2.47 20.40 -9.42
N ALA A 90 3.02 21.33 -10.19
CA ALA A 90 3.03 22.76 -9.85
C ALA A 90 1.60 23.31 -9.68
N ARG A 91 0.66 22.94 -10.57
CA ARG A 91 -0.76 23.32 -10.44
C ARG A 91 -1.40 22.74 -9.17
N THR A 92 -1.10 21.49 -8.84
CA THR A 92 -1.63 20.80 -7.65
C THR A 92 -1.09 21.40 -6.35
N LEU A 93 0.16 21.84 -6.35
CA LEU A 93 0.82 22.45 -5.19
C LEU A 93 0.36 23.87 -4.90
N LYS A 94 -0.03 24.62 -5.94
CA LYS A 94 -0.33 26.07 -5.88
C LYS A 94 -1.19 26.47 -4.69
N ASP A 95 -2.33 25.80 -4.48
CA ASP A 95 -3.27 26.17 -3.42
C ASP A 95 -2.73 25.83 -2.03
N ASN A 96 -1.99 24.72 -1.91
CA ASN A 96 -1.37 24.34 -0.65
C ASN A 96 -0.22 25.29 -0.27
N GLU A 97 0.61 25.68 -1.24
CA GLU A 97 1.68 26.66 -1.02
C GLU A 97 1.12 28.06 -0.68
N ALA A 98 0.03 28.47 -1.33
CA ALA A 98 -0.67 29.70 -0.99
C ALA A 98 -1.21 29.67 0.45
N ALA A 99 -1.84 28.55 0.85
CA ALA A 99 -2.33 28.34 2.21
C ALA A 99 -1.21 28.33 3.25
N ILE A 100 -0.05 27.72 2.95
CA ILE A 100 1.15 27.77 3.80
C ILE A 100 1.57 29.21 4.02
N LYS A 101 1.77 29.98 2.94
CA LYS A 101 2.18 31.39 3.03
C LYS A 101 1.20 32.25 3.82
N GLN A 102 -0.10 32.01 3.66
CA GLN A 102 -1.14 32.71 4.41
C GLN A 102 -1.10 32.36 5.90
N THR A 103 -0.95 31.08 6.23
CA THR A 103 -0.87 30.57 7.60
C THR A 103 0.38 31.11 8.30
N GLU A 104 1.52 31.11 7.63
CA GLU A 104 2.78 31.68 8.16
C GLU A 104 2.64 33.18 8.46
N LYS A 105 1.97 33.94 7.59
CA LYS A 105 1.66 35.36 7.86
C LYS A 105 0.72 35.54 9.06
N ALA A 106 -0.28 34.68 9.20
CA ALA A 106 -1.19 34.71 10.34
C ALA A 106 -0.45 34.42 11.67
N ILE A 107 0.41 33.39 11.68
CA ILE A 107 1.27 33.07 12.83
C ILE A 107 2.17 34.25 13.17
N ALA A 108 2.86 34.83 12.20
CA ALA A 108 3.75 35.97 12.43
C ALA A 108 3.00 37.18 13.02
N THR A 109 1.78 37.43 12.55
CA THR A 109 0.92 38.51 13.07
C THR A 109 0.47 38.21 14.50
N ALA A 110 0.05 36.99 14.79
CA ALA A 110 -0.34 36.58 16.13
C ALA A 110 0.85 36.62 17.11
N GLN A 111 2.04 36.21 16.69
CA GLN A 111 3.26 36.32 17.49
C GLN A 111 3.62 37.77 17.82
N LYS A 112 3.48 38.70 16.88
CA LYS A 112 3.69 40.13 17.14
C LYS A 112 2.73 40.66 18.21
N ARG A 113 1.44 40.36 18.09
CA ARG A 113 0.43 40.75 19.10
C ARG A 113 0.72 40.09 20.46
N LYS A 114 1.13 38.82 20.48
CA LYS A 114 1.53 38.11 21.71
C LYS A 114 2.66 38.84 22.42
N LYS A 115 3.71 39.26 21.70
CA LYS A 115 4.82 40.03 22.26
C LYS A 115 4.38 41.34 22.91
N VAL A 116 3.41 42.05 22.30
CA VAL A 116 2.85 43.28 22.88
C VAL A 116 2.14 42.99 24.20
N LEU A 117 1.29 41.96 24.25
CA LEU A 117 0.59 41.57 25.48
C LEU A 117 1.55 41.05 26.56
N GLU A 118 2.61 40.35 26.17
CA GLU A 118 3.65 39.89 27.10
C GLU A 118 4.46 41.06 27.67
N ALA A 119 4.78 42.08 26.87
CA ALA A 119 5.39 43.30 27.35
C ALA A 119 4.46 44.04 28.33
N GLU A 120 3.15 44.11 28.04
CA GLU A 120 2.17 44.68 28.96
C GLU A 120 2.10 43.91 30.30
N LYS A 121 2.22 42.59 30.26
CA LYS A 121 2.25 41.73 31.45
C LYS A 121 3.43 42.05 32.37
N GLU A 122 4.59 42.45 31.85
CA GLU A 122 5.76 42.80 32.67
C GLU A 122 5.50 44.00 33.60
N PHE A 123 4.61 44.92 33.24
CA PHE A 123 4.23 46.06 34.10
C PHE A 123 3.45 45.62 35.35
N TYR A 124 2.88 44.41 35.34
CA TYR A 124 2.11 43.84 36.44
C TYR A 124 2.90 42.80 37.24
N LEU A 125 4.24 42.78 37.18
CA LEU A 125 5.04 41.85 38.00
C LEU A 125 4.90 42.09 39.52
N LYS A 126 4.67 43.35 39.93
CA LYS A 126 4.53 43.76 41.35
C LYS A 126 3.10 44.09 41.75
N LYS A 127 2.11 43.86 40.87
CA LYS A 127 0.70 44.23 41.04
C LYS A 127 -0.21 43.12 40.49
N PRO A 128 -1.46 42.96 40.95
CA PRO A 128 -2.35 41.99 40.35
C PRO A 128 -2.59 42.30 38.86
N MET A 129 -2.34 41.31 37.99
CA MET A 129 -2.56 41.43 36.56
C MET A 129 -4.07 41.47 36.24
N PRO A 130 -4.53 42.33 35.32
CA PRO A 130 -5.93 42.35 34.89
C PRO A 130 -6.38 40.98 34.33
N PRO A 131 -7.56 40.46 34.73
CA PRO A 131 -8.07 39.19 34.22
C PRO A 131 -8.22 39.15 32.70
N LYS A 132 -8.54 40.31 32.10
CA LYS A 132 -8.67 40.48 30.65
C LYS A 132 -7.33 40.25 29.93
N LEU A 133 -6.24 40.83 30.43
CA LEU A 133 -4.89 40.64 29.88
C LEU A 133 -4.47 39.16 29.93
N ALA A 134 -4.75 38.49 31.06
CA ALA A 134 -4.50 37.05 31.19
C ALA A 134 -5.28 36.22 30.15
N GLN A 135 -6.55 36.59 29.91
CA GLN A 135 -7.40 35.91 28.93
C GLN A 135 -6.93 36.16 27.50
N ASP A 136 -6.54 37.39 27.17
CA ASP A 136 -6.07 37.75 25.83
C ASP A 136 -4.76 37.00 25.48
N ILE A 137 -3.84 36.87 26.44
CA ILE A 137 -2.62 36.04 26.28
C ILE A 137 -2.98 34.58 26.02
N ARG A 138 -3.88 33.99 26.81
CA ARG A 138 -4.31 32.60 26.59
C ARG A 138 -4.97 32.39 25.23
N ASN A 139 -5.83 33.32 24.82
CA ASN A 139 -6.53 33.27 23.54
C ASN A 139 -5.54 33.28 22.38
N ILE A 140 -4.54 34.18 22.41
CA ILE A 140 -3.56 34.27 21.34
C ILE A 140 -2.61 33.07 21.29
N GLU A 141 -2.30 32.46 22.43
CA GLU A 141 -1.53 31.22 22.48
C GLU A 141 -2.30 30.04 21.89
N VAL A 142 -3.61 29.96 22.12
CA VAL A 142 -4.47 28.96 21.47
C VAL A 142 -4.55 29.21 19.96
N GLU A 143 -4.70 30.45 19.54
CA GLU A 143 -4.70 30.83 18.12
C GLU A 143 -3.39 30.43 17.43
N ILE A 144 -2.24 30.79 17.99
CA ILE A 144 -0.92 30.43 17.46
C ILE A 144 -0.80 28.90 17.33
N ARG A 145 -1.13 28.13 18.37
CA ARG A 145 -1.07 26.66 18.33
C ARG A 145 -1.97 26.06 17.26
N THR A 146 -3.17 26.61 17.09
CA THR A 146 -4.12 26.16 16.06
C THR A 146 -3.57 26.41 14.66
N GLN A 147 -3.01 27.61 14.42
CA GLN A 147 -2.38 27.96 13.15
C GLN A 147 -1.13 27.11 12.87
N GLN A 148 -0.33 26.82 13.90
CA GLN A 148 0.81 25.90 13.79
C GLN A 148 0.37 24.50 13.34
N GLY A 149 -0.67 23.94 13.96
CA GLY A 149 -1.21 22.63 13.57
C GLY A 149 -1.71 22.61 12.12
N LEU A 150 -2.38 23.68 11.69
CA LEU A 150 -2.80 23.83 10.28
C LEU A 150 -1.60 23.90 9.33
N LEU A 151 -0.55 24.63 9.71
CA LEU A 151 0.67 24.74 8.92
C LEU A 151 1.34 23.38 8.72
N ASP A 152 1.44 22.58 9.79
CA ASP A 152 2.06 21.25 9.75
C ASP A 152 1.27 20.30 8.84
N VAL A 153 -0.07 20.32 8.93
CA VAL A 153 -0.94 19.56 8.02
C VAL A 153 -0.71 19.96 6.57
N LYS A 154 -0.63 21.27 6.28
CA LYS A 154 -0.42 21.76 4.92
C LYS A 154 0.97 21.43 4.37
N LYS A 155 2.01 21.50 5.21
CA LYS A 155 3.37 21.08 4.85
C LYS A 155 3.43 19.59 4.55
N LYS A 156 2.76 18.75 5.35
CA LYS A 156 2.64 17.32 5.09
C LYS A 156 1.93 17.05 3.76
N GLN A 157 0.83 17.73 3.48
CA GLN A 157 0.12 17.59 2.19
C GLN A 157 1.04 17.92 1.00
N VAL A 158 1.84 19.00 1.09
CA VAL A 158 2.83 19.33 0.05
C VAL A 158 3.88 18.23 -0.10
N ALA A 159 4.40 17.68 0.99
CA ALA A 159 5.36 16.59 0.95
C ALA A 159 4.78 15.33 0.31
N ASP A 160 3.56 14.94 0.69
CA ASP A 160 2.85 13.78 0.14
C ASP A 160 2.58 13.95 -1.36
N ILE A 161 2.18 15.16 -1.78
CA ILE A 161 1.99 15.50 -3.20
C ILE A 161 3.32 15.35 -3.96
N ASN A 162 4.40 15.95 -3.47
CA ASN A 162 5.71 15.84 -4.12
C ASN A 162 6.18 14.40 -4.24
N ALA A 163 6.11 13.62 -3.16
CA ALA A 163 6.52 12.22 -3.15
C ALA A 163 5.75 11.39 -4.18
N LYS A 164 4.43 11.58 -4.29
CA LYS A 164 3.61 10.93 -5.30
C LYS A 164 4.05 11.30 -6.72
N TYR A 165 4.23 12.59 -7.01
CA TYR A 165 4.63 13.02 -8.34
C TYR A 165 6.07 12.61 -8.69
N ASP A 166 6.96 12.46 -7.70
CA ASP A 166 8.30 11.93 -7.89
C ASP A 166 8.27 10.45 -8.28
N GLU A 167 7.42 9.66 -7.63
CA GLU A 167 7.17 8.26 -7.98
C GLU A 167 6.56 8.14 -9.37
N ASP A 168 5.51 8.93 -9.68
CA ASP A 168 4.87 8.96 -10.99
C ASP A 168 5.88 9.30 -12.09
N LYS A 169 6.74 10.30 -11.88
CA LYS A 169 7.79 10.68 -12.83
C LYS A 169 8.81 9.57 -13.02
N LYS A 170 9.33 8.99 -11.93
CA LYS A 170 10.28 7.89 -11.99
C LYS A 170 9.69 6.72 -12.79
N ARG A 171 8.45 6.34 -12.48
CA ARG A 171 7.76 5.25 -13.17
C ARG A 171 7.49 5.56 -14.64
N TYR A 172 7.11 6.80 -14.96
CA TYR A 172 6.92 7.24 -16.34
C TYR A 172 8.21 7.10 -17.15
N ILE A 173 9.35 7.50 -16.59
CA ILE A 173 10.68 7.38 -17.21
C ILE A 173 11.03 5.90 -17.45
N GLU A 174 10.84 5.04 -16.46
CA GLU A 174 11.10 3.59 -16.59
C GLU A 174 10.28 2.97 -17.73
N LEU A 175 8.98 3.28 -17.77
CA LEU A 175 8.07 2.75 -18.78
C LEU A 175 8.41 3.27 -20.18
N THR A 176 8.68 4.57 -20.33
CA THR A 176 8.99 5.16 -21.64
C THR A 176 10.35 4.73 -22.19
N LYS A 177 11.38 4.58 -21.34
CA LYS A 177 12.69 4.04 -21.75
C LYS A 177 12.61 2.56 -22.14
N GLY A 178 11.90 1.74 -21.35
CA GLY A 178 11.70 0.33 -21.70
C GLY A 178 10.88 0.12 -22.98
N THR A 179 9.94 1.02 -23.28
CA THR A 179 9.17 0.98 -24.53
C THR A 179 10.03 1.37 -25.74
N ALA A 180 10.94 2.34 -25.59
CA ALA A 180 11.86 2.74 -26.66
C ALA A 180 12.85 1.62 -27.03
N ASP A 181 13.29 0.84 -26.05
CA ASP A 181 14.20 -0.30 -26.26
C ASP A 181 13.48 -1.50 -26.91
N SER A 182 12.20 -1.73 -26.59
CA SER A 182 11.39 -2.79 -27.20
C SER A 182 10.98 -2.55 -28.66
N ARG A 183 11.20 -1.34 -29.19
CA ARG A 183 10.86 -0.94 -30.58
C ARG A 183 12.09 -0.84 -31.50
N ARG A 184 13.30 -1.10 -30.98
CA ARG A 184 14.52 -1.23 -31.78
C ARG A 184 14.80 -2.69 -32.06
#